data_AF-A0A4V1V0A7-F1
#
_entry.id   AF-A0A4V1V0A7-F1
#
_cell.length_a   1.000
_cell.length_b   1.000
_cell.length_c   1.000
_cell.angle_alpha   90.00
_cell.angle_beta   90.00
_cell.angle_gamma   90.00
#
_symmetry.space_group_name_H-M   'P 1'
#
loop_
_entity.id
_entity.type
_entity.pdbx_description
1 polymer ?
#
loop_
_entity_poly.entity_id
_entity_poly.type
_entity_poly.pdbx_seq_one_letter_code
_entity_poly.pdbx_strand_id
1 'polypeptide(L)' 'MRALAVLVFFATVAQLAVATFVWELGEWYTFIRHGTELATAYQDTLGDEVLGTLGAFVGAVVVSRRVGKGAGTTHRPVR' A
#
# COMPACT_ATOMS: atom_id res chain seq x y z
N MET A 1 -10.44 -2.58 -19.76
CA MET A 1 -9.44 -3.32 -18.97
C MET A 1 -8.30 -2.44 -18.45
N ARG A 2 -7.66 -1.61 -19.30
CA ARG A 2 -6.63 -0.65 -18.86
C ARG A 2 -7.10 0.29 -17.74
N ALA A 3 -8.29 0.88 -17.87
CA ALA A 3 -8.87 1.76 -16.85
C ALA A 3 -9.06 1.07 -15.48
N LEU A 4 -9.52 -0.19 -15.47
CA LEU A 4 -9.70 -0.95 -14.23
C LEU A 4 -8.36 -1.24 -13.55
N ALA A 5 -7.34 -1.65 -14.30
CA ALA A 5 -6.00 -1.88 -13.75
C ALA A 5 -5.37 -0.60 -13.18
N VAL A 6 -5.65 0.55 -13.79
CA VAL A 6 -5.23 1.87 -13.30
C VAL A 6 -5.96 2.24 -12.01
N LEU A 7 -7.28 2.05 -11.95
CA LEU A 7 -8.06 2.30 -10.73
C LEU A 7 -7.60 1.42 -9.56
N VAL A 8 -7.38 0.13 -9.82
CA VAL A 8 -6.87 -0.80 -8.81
C VAL A 8 -5.48 -0.39 -8.34
N PHE A 9 -4.62 0.08 -9.25
CA PHE A 9 -3.28 0.56 -8.89
C PHE A 9 -3.38 1.69 -7.85
N PHE A 10 -4.13 2.75 -8.16
CA PHE A 10 -4.25 3.89 -7.27
C PHE A 10 -4.98 3.55 -5.96
N ALA A 11 -5.99 2.67 -6.01
CA ALA A 11 -6.68 2.21 -4.81
C ALA A 11 -5.74 1.45 -3.86
N THR A 12 -4.90 0.56 -4.40
CA THR A 12 -3.91 -0.18 -3.61
C THR A 12 -2.86 0.73 -3.01
N VAL A 13 -2.35 1.71 -3.78
CA VAL A 13 -1.39 2.69 -3.25
C VAL A 13 -2.02 3.51 -2.12
N ALA A 14 -3.23 4.03 -2.33
CA ALA A 14 -3.91 4.87 -1.33
C ALA A 14 -4.18 4.11 -0.03
N GLN A 15 -4.64 2.85 -0.11
CA GLN A 15 -4.90 2.05 1.08
C GLN A 15 -3.65 1.82 1.93
N LEU A 16 -2.53 1.51 1.29
CA LEU A 16 -1.27 1.23 1.99
C LEU A 16 -0.64 2.52 2.54
N ALA A 17 -0.75 3.65 1.84
CA ALA A 17 -0.33 4.95 2.37
C ALA A 17 -1.14 5.36 3.63
N VAL A 18 -2.46 5.13 3.62
CA VAL A 18 -3.30 5.40 4.80
C VAL A 18 -2.93 4.46 5.95
N ALA A 19 -2.64 3.18 5.68
CA ALA A 19 -2.22 2.24 6.70
C ALA A 19 -0.92 2.66 7.39
N THR A 20 0.07 3.13 6.62
CA THR A 20 1.32 3.67 7.17
C THR A 20 1.07 4.90 8.04
N PHE A 21 0.28 5.85 7.58
CA PHE A 21 -0.05 7.03 8.39
C PHE A 21 -0.77 6.68 9.71
N VAL A 22 -1.68 5.70 9.68
CA VAL A 22 -2.37 5.22 10.89
C VAL A 22 -1.40 4.53 11.84
N TRP A 23 -0.42 3.80 11.31
CA TRP A 23 0.63 3.16 12.10
C TRP A 23 1.46 4.19 12.87
N GLU A 24 1.95 5.23 12.18
CA GLU A 24 2.71 6.33 12.80
C GLU A 24 1.93 7.06 13.90
N LEU A 25 0.63 7.28 13.69
CA LEU A 25 -0.24 7.85 14.73
C LEU A 25 -0.35 6.94 15.95
N GLY A 26 -0.36 5.63 15.73
CA GLY A 26 -0.33 4.63 16.79
C GLY A 26 0.95 4.76 17.61
N GLU A 27 2.10 4.73 16.95
CA GLU A 27 3.41 4.84 17.60
C GLU A 27 3.60 6.16 18.34
N TRP A 28 3.14 7.25 17.73
CA TRP A 28 3.14 8.54 18.40
C TRP A 28 2.36 8.48 19.72
N TYR A 29 1.18 7.86 19.70
CA TYR A 29 0.31 7.77 20.87
C TYR A 29 0.85 6.83 21.95
N THR A 30 1.42 5.69 21.56
CA THR A 30 1.85 4.63 22.49
C THR A 30 3.29 4.77 22.98
N PHE A 31 4.21 5.20 22.12
CA PHE A 31 5.65 5.12 22.37
C PHE A 31 6.35 6.49 22.42
N ILE A 32 5.96 7.45 21.57
CA ILE A 32 6.72 8.70 21.43
C ILE A 32 6.21 9.80 22.37
N ARG A 33 4.90 10.05 22.45
CA ARG A 33 4.36 11.24 23.14
C ARG A 33 4.76 11.34 24.62
N HIS A 34 4.96 10.19 25.28
CA HIS A 34 5.28 10.09 26.71
C HIS A 34 6.33 9.01 27.02
N GLY A 35 6.97 8.41 26.01
CA GLY A 35 7.80 7.22 26.19
C GLY A 35 9.26 7.41 25.80
N THR A 36 10.02 6.31 25.86
CA THR A 36 11.49 6.27 25.79
C THR A 36 12.06 6.35 24.38
N GLU A 37 11.23 6.23 23.35
CA GLU A 37 11.66 6.07 21.96
C GLU A 37 11.73 7.40 21.18
N LEU A 38 11.56 8.53 21.87
CA LEU A 38 11.67 9.87 21.28
C LEU A 38 13.00 10.08 20.52
N ALA A 39 14.08 9.45 20.99
CA ALA A 39 15.40 9.58 20.38
C ALA A 39 15.50 8.96 18.98
N THR A 40 14.70 7.93 18.69
CA THR A 40 14.70 7.21 17.41
C THR A 40 13.48 7.49 16.56
N ALA A 41 12.44 8.12 17.13
CA ALA A 41 11.16 8.43 16.51
C ALA A 41 11.25 8.91 15.05
N TYR A 42 12.11 9.90 14.75
CA TYR A 42 12.20 10.42 13.38
C TYR A 42 12.72 9.39 12.37
N GLN A 43 13.73 8.61 12.76
CA GLN A 43 14.31 7.61 11.88
C GLN A 43 13.36 6.43 11.66
N ASP A 44 12.61 6.07 12.70
CA ASP A 44 11.61 5.00 12.66
C ASP A 44 10.46 5.37 11.73
N THR A 45 9.83 6.53 11.96
CA THR A 45 8.77 7.10 11.10
C THR A 45 9.21 7.20 9.64
N LEU A 46 10.43 7.69 9.40
CA LEU A 46 10.95 7.80 8.04
C LEU A 46 11.17 6.42 7.40
N GLY A 47 11.62 5.44 8.18
CA GLY A 47 11.77 4.06 7.74
C GLY A 47 10.44 3.45 7.32
N ASP A 48 9.42 3.61 8.15
CA ASP A 48 8.08 3.07 7.93
C ASP A 48 7.35 3.76 6.78
N GLU A 49 7.49 5.08 6.62
CA GLU A 49 7.01 5.80 5.45
C GLU A 49 7.67 5.33 4.15
N VAL A 50 9.00 5.12 4.15
CA VAL A 50 9.72 4.63 2.97
C VAL A 50 9.31 3.19 2.64
N LEU A 51 9.29 2.29 3.62
CA LEU A 51 8.92 0.90 3.42
C LEU A 51 7.44 0.75 3.03
N GLY A 52 6.57 1.51 3.69
CA GLY A 52 5.14 1.57 3.42
C GLY A 52 4.83 2.03 2.00
N THR A 53 5.42 3.15 1.56
CA THR A 53 5.20 3.69 0.22
C THR A 53 5.82 2.83 -0.89
N LEU A 54 7.02 2.28 -0.68
CA LEU A 54 7.63 1.33 -1.64
C LEU A 54 6.85 0.03 -1.72
N GLY A 55 6.43 -0.52 -0.58
CA GLY A 55 5.56 -1.69 -0.50
C GLY A 55 4.22 -1.45 -1.20
N ALA A 56 3.64 -0.26 -1.00
CA ALA A 56 2.41 0.18 -1.67
C ALA A 56 2.56 0.18 -3.19
N PHE A 57 3.65 0.76 -3.69
CA PHE A 57 3.96 0.78 -5.12
C PHE A 57 4.12 -0.64 -5.69
N VAL A 58 4.94 -1.47 -5.06
CA VAL A 58 5.19 -2.86 -5.51
C VAL A 58 3.91 -3.67 -5.49
N GLY A 59 3.13 -3.60 -4.40
CA GLY A 59 1.84 -4.26 -4.26
C GLY A 59 0.87 -3.84 -5.36
N ALA A 60 0.74 -2.53 -5.61
CA ALA A 60 -0.10 -2.00 -6.67
C ALA A 60 0.31 -2.51 -8.07
N VAL A 61 1.61 -2.54 -8.38
CA VAL A 61 2.11 -3.11 -9.63
C VAL A 61 1.73 -4.59 -9.77
N VAL A 62 1.90 -5.39 -8.71
CA VAL A 62 1.60 -6.82 -8.73
C VAL A 62 0.10 -7.07 -8.91
N VAL A 63 -0.74 -6.40 -8.14
CA VAL A 63 -2.20 -6.59 -8.17
C VAL A 63 -2.77 -6.12 -9.52
N SER A 64 -2.37 -4.95 -10.02
CA SER A 64 -2.86 -4.44 -11.31
C SER A 64 -2.47 -5.32 -12.49
N ARG A 65 -1.29 -5.96 -12.46
CA ARG A 65 -0.88 -6.95 -13.47
C ARG A 65 -1.77 -8.20 -13.47
N ARG A 66 -2.23 -8.65 -12.30
CA ARG A 66 -3.14 -9.81 -12.17
C ARG A 66 -4.52 -9.49 -12.71
N VAL A 67 -5.05 -8.29 -12.38
CA VAL A 67 -6.34 -7.80 -12.89
C VAL A 67 -6.33 -7.70 -14.41
N GLY A 68 -5.22 -7.26 -15.01
CA GLY A 68 -5.08 -7.20 -16.47
C GLY A 68 -5.08 -8.57 -17.17
N LYS A 69 -4.62 -9.64 -16.50
CA LYS A 69 -4.56 -11.01 -17.06
C LYS A 69 -5.88 -11.77 -16.94
N GLY A 70 -6.59 -11.64 -15.82
CA GLY A 70 -7.80 -12.44 -15.54
C GLY A 70 -8.98 -12.19 -16.50
N ALA A 71 -9.06 -10.98 -17.08
CA ALA A 71 -10.13 -10.60 -18.00
C ALA A 71 -9.92 -11.05 -19.47
N GLY A 72 -8.76 -11.62 -19.81
CA GLY A 72 -8.47 -12.16 -21.14
C GLY A 72 -8.98 -13.60 -21.37
N THR A 73 -9.38 -14.29 -20.30
CA THR A 73 -9.75 -15.71 -20.29
C THR A 73 -11.24 -15.98 -20.47
N THR A 74 -12.01 -15.04 -21.04
CA THR A 74 -13.44 -15.26 -21.32
C THR A 74 -13.58 -16.35 -22.38
N HIS A 75 -13.90 -17.55 -21.91
CA HIS A 75 -14.21 -18.73 -22.69
C HIS A 75 -15.29 -18.40 -23.73
N ARG A 76 -14.95 -18.46 -25.03
CA ARG A 76 -15.97 -18.38 -26.09
C ARG A 76 -16.85 -19.63 -25.99
N PRO A 77 -18.20 -19.50 -26.05
CA PRO A 77 -19.06 -20.67 -26.14
C PRO A 77 -18.81 -21.36 -27.48
N VAL A 78 -18.48 -22.65 -27.44
CA VAL A 78 -18.44 -23.53 -28.61
C VAL A 78 -19.90 -23.77 -28.99
N ARG A 79 -20.26 -23.37 -30.21
CA ARG A 79 -21.59 -23.63 -30.79
C ARG A 79 -21.76 -25.10 -31.12
#